data_AF-A0A251Z871-F1
#
_entry.id   AF-A0A251Z871-F1
#
_cell.length_a   1.000
_cell.length_b   1.000
_cell.length_c   1.000
_cell.angle_alpha   90.00
_cell.angle_beta   90.00
_cell.angle_gamma   90.00
#
_symmetry.space_group_name_H-M   'P 1'
#
loop_
_entity.id
_entity.type
_entity.pdbx_description
1 polymer ?
#
loop_
_entity_poly.entity_id
_entity_poly.type
_entity_poly.pdbx_seq_one_letter_code
_entity_poly.pdbx_strand_id
1 'polypeptide(L)'
;MVEPRVDKEKLRRYVSNFADVMEMRAPAAAVASYLDVHQGWFVRCAAPMQVEPVGQNGYHLILGKFGNFGFELEPSIDLELLPQAEGIYRIETIPASRLTVEKDGYAVDFQASLQLAPEGEYTLVEWELDLEVAIRLPAFIDLLPDGLVQSSGDHLLRQIVRQVSRRLTWKVQEDFHSQAGLVCPPQKTALF
;
A
#
# COMPACT_ATOMS: atom_id res chain seq x y z
N MET A 1 23.14 9.07 35.26
CA MET A 1 22.18 9.29 34.15
C MET A 1 21.72 7.91 33.73
N VAL A 2 20.45 7.59 33.94
CA VAL A 2 19.90 6.29 33.59
C VAL A 2 19.45 6.42 32.13
N GLU A 3 20.11 5.68 31.22
CA GLU A 3 19.60 5.51 29.86
C GLU A 3 18.19 4.94 29.96
N PRO A 4 17.19 5.50 29.24
CA PRO A 4 15.85 4.94 29.27
C PRO A 4 15.94 3.50 28.74
N ARG A 5 15.67 2.55 29.62
CA ARG A 5 15.56 1.14 29.30
C ARG A 5 14.37 1.02 28.35
N VAL A 6 14.64 0.97 27.06
CA VAL A 6 13.62 0.84 26.02
C VAL A 6 12.92 -0.50 26.25
N ASP A 7 11.70 -0.48 26.77
CA ASP A 7 10.85 -1.66 26.87
C ASP A 7 10.53 -2.14 25.45
N LYS A 8 11.34 -3.07 24.96
CA LYS A 8 11.12 -3.79 23.69
C LYS A 8 9.82 -4.61 23.69
N GLU A 9 9.15 -4.74 24.83
CA GLU A 9 7.97 -5.59 25.03
C GLU A 9 6.66 -5.04 24.42
N LYS A 10 6.65 -3.82 23.88
CA LYS A 10 5.42 -3.16 23.37
C LYS A 10 5.33 -3.02 21.85
N LEU A 11 6.29 -3.58 21.11
CA LEU A 11 6.28 -3.56 19.65
C LEU A 11 5.53 -4.78 19.12
N ARG A 12 4.40 -4.56 18.45
CA ARG A 12 3.70 -5.60 17.69
C ARG A 12 4.01 -5.48 16.22
N ARG A 13 4.06 -6.61 15.52
CA ARG A 13 4.26 -6.69 14.07
C ARG A 13 3.08 -7.41 13.45
N TYR A 14 2.66 -6.90 12.31
CA TYR A 14 1.56 -7.42 11.54
C TYR A 14 2.03 -7.54 10.10
N VAL A 15 1.92 -8.73 9.54
CA VAL A 15 2.40 -9.04 8.18
C VAL A 15 1.23 -9.52 7.34
N SER A 16 1.12 -9.01 6.13
CA SER A 16 0.09 -9.41 5.18
C SER A 16 0.64 -9.40 3.77
N ASN A 17 0.20 -10.37 2.97
CA ASN A 17 0.46 -10.45 1.54
C ASN A 17 -0.87 -10.37 0.79
N PHE A 18 -0.86 -9.68 -0.34
CA PHE A 18 -2.01 -9.49 -1.22
C PHE A 18 -1.58 -9.66 -2.66
N ALA A 19 -2.43 -10.26 -3.49
CA ALA A 19 -2.23 -10.32 -4.93
C ALA A 19 -3.57 -10.22 -5.67
N ASP A 20 -3.59 -9.51 -6.80
CA ASP A 20 -4.76 -9.39 -7.65
C ASP A 20 -4.35 -9.04 -9.10
N VAL A 21 -5.34 -8.94 -9.99
CA VAL A 21 -5.12 -8.62 -11.40
C VAL A 21 -5.99 -7.46 -11.86
N MET A 22 -5.39 -6.56 -12.63
CA MET A 22 -6.06 -5.45 -13.29
C MET A 22 -6.05 -5.66 -14.81
N GLU A 23 -7.23 -5.89 -15.39
CA GLU A 23 -7.39 -5.99 -16.84
C GLU A 23 -7.31 -4.59 -17.48
N MET A 24 -6.33 -4.39 -18.36
CA MET A 24 -6.15 -3.16 -19.14
C MET A 24 -6.38 -3.49 -20.62
N ARG A 25 -7.45 -2.94 -21.21
CA ARG A 25 -7.91 -3.26 -22.57
C ARG A 25 -7.08 -2.58 -23.68
N ALA A 26 -5.77 -2.71 -23.59
CA ALA A 26 -4.82 -2.21 -24.56
C ALA A 26 -3.56 -3.08 -24.61
N PRO A 27 -2.77 -2.99 -25.69
CA PRO A 27 -1.46 -3.64 -25.76
C PRO A 27 -0.51 -3.17 -24.66
N ALA A 28 0.42 -4.03 -24.26
CA ALA A 28 1.32 -3.78 -23.12
C ALA A 28 2.14 -2.49 -23.26
N ALA A 29 2.49 -2.08 -24.48
CA ALA A 29 3.20 -0.82 -24.72
C ALA A 29 2.38 0.42 -24.30
N ALA A 30 1.06 0.42 -24.54
CA ALA A 30 0.19 1.51 -24.14
C ALA A 30 -0.02 1.53 -22.61
N VAL A 31 -0.14 0.35 -22.01
CA VAL A 31 -0.24 0.21 -20.55
C VAL A 31 1.05 0.67 -19.88
N ALA A 32 2.21 0.27 -20.40
CA ALA A 32 3.51 0.71 -19.91
C ALA A 32 3.66 2.23 -19.98
N SER A 33 3.33 2.82 -21.14
CA SER A 33 3.38 4.28 -21.33
C SER A 33 2.51 5.04 -20.33
N TYR A 34 1.38 4.46 -19.90
CA TYR A 34 0.54 5.03 -18.86
C TYR A 34 1.16 4.87 -17.46
N LEU A 35 1.64 3.68 -17.11
CA LEU A 35 2.21 3.38 -15.79
C LEU A 35 3.51 4.16 -15.55
N ASP A 36 4.33 4.37 -16.58
CA ASP A 36 5.58 5.14 -16.53
C ASP A 36 5.35 6.62 -16.15
N VAL A 37 4.13 7.17 -16.31
CA VAL A 37 3.78 8.56 -15.97
C VAL A 37 2.99 8.62 -14.65
N HIS A 38 3.52 7.96 -13.63
CA HIS A 38 2.90 7.82 -12.32
C HIS A 38 2.74 9.13 -11.53
N GLN A 39 3.48 10.18 -11.87
CA GLN A 39 3.32 11.52 -11.30
C GLN A 39 1.90 12.06 -11.50
N GLY A 40 1.24 11.68 -12.59
CA GLY A 40 -0.15 12.05 -12.85
C GLY A 40 -1.14 11.13 -12.14
N TRP A 41 -1.14 9.85 -12.50
CA TRP A 41 -2.22 8.95 -12.11
C TRP A 41 -2.18 8.53 -10.64
N PHE A 42 -1.00 8.40 -10.02
CA PHE A 42 -0.88 7.89 -8.65
C PHE A 42 -1.61 8.79 -7.66
N VAL A 43 -1.38 10.11 -7.74
CA VAL A 43 -2.03 11.10 -6.88
C VAL A 43 -3.55 11.12 -7.10
N ARG A 44 -4.02 11.05 -8.35
CA ARG A 44 -5.46 11.02 -8.65
C ARG A 44 -6.14 9.76 -8.14
N CYS A 45 -5.49 8.61 -8.29
CA CYS A 45 -6.06 7.30 -7.98
C CYS A 45 -6.01 6.98 -6.48
N ALA A 46 -5.10 7.59 -5.73
CA ALA A 46 -4.92 7.34 -4.31
C ALA A 46 -6.04 7.90 -3.41
N ALA A 47 -6.87 8.83 -3.90
CA ALA A 47 -8.00 9.36 -3.13
C ALA A 47 -8.84 8.19 -2.56
N PRO A 48 -9.18 8.18 -1.25
CA PRO A 48 -9.21 9.32 -0.35
C PRO A 48 -7.93 9.47 0.49
N MET A 49 -6.92 8.63 0.25
CA MET A 49 -5.61 8.79 0.87
C MET A 49 -5.01 10.10 0.39
N GLN A 50 -4.26 10.75 1.27
CA GLN A 50 -3.56 11.98 0.92
C GLN A 50 -2.19 11.59 0.37
N VAL A 51 -1.85 12.15 -0.79
CA VAL A 51 -0.57 11.88 -1.45
C VAL A 51 0.10 13.19 -1.80
N GLU A 52 1.32 13.37 -1.31
CA GLU A 52 2.18 14.49 -1.64
C GLU A 52 3.40 13.97 -2.41
N PRO A 53 3.65 14.43 -3.65
CA PRO A 53 4.86 14.07 -4.38
C PRO A 53 6.12 14.59 -3.66
N VAL A 54 7.14 13.74 -3.59
CA VAL A 54 8.46 14.03 -3.01
C VAL A 54 9.53 13.69 -4.04
N GLY A 55 10.13 14.73 -4.64
CA GLY A 55 11.11 14.53 -5.71
C GLY A 55 10.46 14.02 -7.00
N GLN A 56 11.18 13.21 -7.78
CA GLN A 56 10.72 12.75 -9.10
C GLN A 56 9.84 11.49 -9.01
N ASN A 57 10.23 10.56 -8.14
CA ASN A 57 9.63 9.23 -8.02
C ASN A 57 9.09 8.92 -6.62
N GLY A 58 9.29 9.83 -5.66
CA GLY A 58 8.88 9.66 -4.28
C GLY A 58 7.49 10.24 -4.01
N TYR A 59 6.82 9.69 -3.01
CA TYR A 59 5.50 10.11 -2.56
C TYR A 59 5.35 9.92 -1.05
N HIS A 60 4.88 10.94 -0.35
CA HIS A 60 4.39 10.81 1.01
C HIS A 60 2.91 10.44 0.98
N LEU A 61 2.58 9.24 1.45
CA LEU A 61 1.23 8.66 1.45
C LEU A 61 0.69 8.58 2.86
N ILE A 62 -0.42 9.26 3.15
CA ILE A 62 -1.18 9.12 4.40
C ILE A 62 -2.34 8.16 4.16
N LEU A 63 -2.28 7.00 4.80
CA LEU A 63 -3.25 5.92 4.58
C LEU A 63 -4.65 6.22 5.15
N GLY A 64 -4.72 7.09 6.15
CA GLY A 64 -5.94 7.48 6.87
C GLY A 64 -5.96 6.98 8.32
N LYS A 65 -7.04 7.27 9.05
CA LYS A 65 -7.18 6.93 10.47
C LYS A 65 -7.72 5.52 10.68
N PHE A 66 -7.06 4.76 11.54
CA PHE A 66 -7.40 3.39 11.86
C PHE A 66 -7.28 3.13 13.35
N GLY A 67 -8.21 2.40 13.93
CA GLY A 67 -8.17 2.15 15.36
C GLY A 67 -9.03 1.00 15.82
N ASN A 68 -8.66 0.45 16.97
CA ASN A 68 -9.43 -0.52 17.73
C ASN A 68 -9.11 -0.38 19.22
N PHE A 69 -10.00 -0.83 20.10
CA PHE A 69 -9.84 -0.77 21.55
C PHE A 69 -9.51 0.63 22.12
N GLY A 70 -10.02 1.69 21.47
CA GLY A 70 -9.77 3.08 21.90
C GLY A 70 -8.36 3.60 21.56
N PHE A 71 -7.56 2.82 20.81
CA PHE A 71 -6.32 3.29 20.20
C PHE A 71 -6.56 3.60 18.72
N GLU A 72 -6.13 4.78 18.26
CA GLU A 72 -6.22 5.23 16.87
C GLU A 72 -4.84 5.67 16.37
N LEU A 73 -4.54 5.36 15.11
CA LEU A 73 -3.31 5.68 14.42
C LEU A 73 -3.64 6.18 13.00
N GLU A 74 -2.93 7.21 12.54
CA GLU A 74 -2.95 7.65 11.15
C GLU A 74 -1.55 7.46 10.55
N PRO A 75 -1.25 6.26 9.99
CA PRO A 75 0.07 6.00 9.46
C PRO A 75 0.30 6.70 8.13
N SER A 76 1.50 7.22 7.98
CA SER A 76 2.06 7.75 6.75
C SER A 76 3.29 6.96 6.32
N ILE A 77 3.53 6.90 5.01
CA ILE A 77 4.61 6.11 4.40
C ILE A 77 5.22 6.94 3.29
N ASP A 78 6.55 7.00 3.23
CA ASP A 78 7.22 7.50 2.04
C ASP A 78 7.52 6.34 1.10
N LEU A 79 6.97 6.41 -0.10
CA LEU A 79 7.10 5.41 -1.16
C LEU A 79 7.98 5.96 -2.28
N GLU A 80 8.73 5.08 -2.93
CA GLU A 80 9.38 5.34 -4.21
C GLU A 80 8.82 4.41 -5.28
N LEU A 81 8.33 4.99 -6.37
CA LEU A 81 7.86 4.27 -7.55
C LEU A 81 9.05 4.15 -8.51
N LEU A 82 9.60 2.94 -8.61
CA LEU A 82 10.80 2.70 -9.40
C LEU A 82 10.48 2.64 -10.90
N PRO A 83 11.39 3.08 -11.78
CA PRO A 83 11.27 2.84 -13.21
C PRO A 83 11.12 1.35 -13.50
N GLN A 84 10.37 1.02 -14.55
CA GLN A 84 10.19 -0.38 -14.91
C GLN A 84 11.51 -1.06 -15.30
N ALA A 85 11.56 -2.37 -15.05
CA ALA A 85 12.56 -3.27 -15.60
C ALA A 85 11.83 -4.42 -16.31
N GLU A 86 11.92 -4.47 -17.63
CA GLU A 86 11.32 -5.53 -18.46
C GLU A 86 9.81 -5.75 -18.22
N GLY A 87 9.04 -4.67 -18.06
CA GLY A 87 7.59 -4.73 -17.79
C GLY A 87 7.23 -5.04 -16.33
N ILE A 88 8.21 -5.04 -15.42
CA ILE A 88 8.01 -5.14 -13.97
C ILE A 88 8.20 -3.76 -13.34
N TYR A 89 7.19 -3.30 -12.64
CA TYR A 89 7.17 -2.05 -11.87
C TYR A 89 7.28 -2.39 -10.39
N ARG A 90 7.99 -1.58 -9.62
CA ARG A 90 8.14 -1.75 -8.17
C ARG A 90 7.76 -0.49 -7.44
N ILE A 91 7.12 -0.65 -6.28
CA ILE A 91 6.79 0.42 -5.36
C ILE A 91 7.32 0.00 -3.99
N GLU A 92 8.24 0.77 -3.44
CA GLU A 92 8.96 0.37 -2.23
C GLU A 92 8.94 1.49 -1.20
N THR A 93 8.84 1.15 0.08
CA THR A 93 9.08 2.13 1.15
C THR A 93 10.53 2.64 1.06
N ILE A 94 10.68 3.97 1.05
CA ILE A 94 11.98 4.64 1.13
C ILE A 94 12.70 4.17 2.40
N PRO A 95 13.94 3.64 2.33
CA PRO A 95 14.59 2.97 3.46
C PRO A 95 14.63 3.75 4.78
N ALA A 96 14.78 5.08 4.71
CA ALA A 96 14.79 5.95 5.89
C ALA A 96 13.46 5.88 6.69
N SER A 97 12.34 5.68 6.00
CA SER A 97 11.00 5.65 6.59
C SER A 97 10.67 4.31 7.26
N ARG A 98 11.50 3.28 7.06
CA ARG A 98 11.36 1.96 7.74
C ARG A 98 11.84 1.99 9.20
N LEU A 99 12.56 3.05 9.60
CA LEU A 99 13.20 3.15 10.92
C LEU A 99 12.44 4.06 11.91
N THR A 100 11.22 4.47 11.58
CA THR A 100 10.49 5.54 12.30
C THR A 100 9.77 5.11 13.57
N VAL A 101 9.77 3.81 13.94
CA VAL A 101 9.05 3.29 15.12
C VAL A 101 9.37 4.07 16.40
N GLU A 102 10.62 4.48 16.59
CA GLU A 102 11.03 5.21 17.79
C GLU A 102 10.47 6.62 17.85
N LYS A 103 10.33 7.27 16.70
CA LYS A 103 9.89 8.66 16.57
C LYS A 103 8.36 8.75 16.52
N ASP A 104 7.74 7.95 15.68
CA ASP A 104 6.33 8.07 15.32
C ASP A 104 5.45 7.01 15.99
N GLY A 105 6.07 6.06 16.70
CA GLY A 105 5.36 4.95 17.35
C GLY A 105 4.93 3.84 16.40
N TYR A 106 5.24 3.95 15.11
CA TYR A 106 5.01 2.91 14.11
C TYR A 106 6.05 2.97 12.99
N ALA A 107 6.14 1.90 12.21
CA ALA A 107 6.81 1.87 10.91
C ALA A 107 6.02 0.98 9.96
N VAL A 108 6.07 1.29 8.67
CA VAL A 108 5.44 0.49 7.62
C VAL A 108 6.47 0.15 6.56
N ASP A 109 6.63 -1.14 6.29
CA ASP A 109 7.35 -1.63 5.12
C ASP A 109 6.34 -2.08 4.06
N PHE A 110 6.32 -1.38 2.93
CA PHE A 110 5.43 -1.57 1.79
C PHE A 110 6.28 -1.97 0.60
N GLN A 111 6.07 -3.18 0.09
CA GLN A 111 6.76 -3.71 -1.09
C GLN A 111 5.72 -4.21 -2.08
N ALA A 112 5.52 -3.48 -3.17
CA ALA A 112 4.63 -3.92 -4.25
C ALA A 112 5.39 -4.15 -5.55
N SER A 113 4.88 -5.10 -6.34
CA SER A 113 5.30 -5.31 -7.71
C SER A 113 4.10 -5.37 -8.63
N LEU A 114 4.23 -4.86 -9.85
CA LEU A 114 3.26 -5.00 -10.91
C LEU A 114 3.95 -5.57 -12.15
N GLN A 115 3.39 -6.61 -12.73
CA GLN A 115 3.92 -7.26 -13.92
C GLN A 115 2.89 -7.16 -15.06
N LEU A 116 3.35 -6.71 -16.22
CA LEU A 116 2.55 -6.73 -17.44
C LEU A 116 2.55 -8.13 -18.05
N ALA A 117 1.37 -8.75 -18.13
CA ALA A 117 1.12 -10.03 -18.79
C ALA A 117 0.23 -9.78 -20.03
N PRO A 118 0.81 -9.65 -21.24
CA PRO A 118 0.04 -9.48 -22.46
C PRO A 118 -0.84 -10.70 -22.75
N GLU A 119 -2.12 -10.48 -23.05
CA GLU A 119 -3.08 -11.54 -23.39
C GLU A 119 -3.83 -11.15 -24.68
N GLY A 120 -3.23 -11.47 -25.83
CA GLY A 120 -3.75 -11.08 -27.14
C GLY A 120 -3.72 -9.56 -27.33
N GLU A 121 -4.89 -8.94 -27.48
CA GLU A 121 -5.04 -7.50 -27.75
C GLU A 121 -5.14 -6.65 -26.46
N TYR A 122 -5.15 -7.28 -25.29
CA TYR A 122 -5.20 -6.60 -23.99
C TYR A 122 -4.07 -7.07 -23.07
N THR A 123 -3.92 -6.43 -21.92
CA THR A 123 -2.86 -6.72 -20.94
C THR A 123 -3.48 -6.95 -19.58
N LEU A 124 -3.12 -8.04 -18.93
CA LEU A 124 -3.37 -8.23 -17.51
C LEU A 124 -2.19 -7.64 -16.73
N VAL A 125 -2.48 -6.78 -15.76
CA VAL A 125 -1.48 -6.26 -14.83
C VAL A 125 -1.64 -7.03 -13.53
N GLU A 126 -0.82 -8.05 -13.36
CA GLU A 126 -0.74 -8.83 -12.13
C GLU A 126 0.05 -8.02 -11.12
N TRP A 127 -0.43 -7.95 -9.88
CA TRP A 127 0.29 -7.24 -8.85
C TRP A 127 0.28 -8.00 -7.53
N GLU A 128 1.36 -7.82 -6.79
CA GLU A 128 1.57 -8.36 -5.45
C GLU A 128 1.97 -7.22 -4.50
N LEU A 129 1.58 -7.35 -3.24
CA LEU A 129 1.90 -6.42 -2.16
C LEU A 129 2.24 -7.20 -0.90
N ASP A 130 3.47 -7.05 -0.43
CA ASP A 130 3.90 -7.41 0.91
C ASP A 130 3.87 -6.16 1.80
N LEU A 131 3.17 -6.29 2.92
CA LEU A 131 3.05 -5.22 3.91
C LEU A 131 3.44 -5.74 5.29
N GLU A 132 4.43 -5.10 5.91
CA GLU A 132 4.74 -5.23 7.33
C GLU A 132 4.44 -3.92 8.06
N VAL A 133 3.67 -3.99 9.14
CA VAL A 133 3.40 -2.85 10.00
C VAL A 133 3.88 -3.17 11.40
N ALA A 134 4.78 -2.34 11.91
CA ALA A 134 5.27 -2.41 13.29
C ALA A 134 4.63 -1.26 14.08
N ILE A 135 3.98 -1.56 15.21
CA ILE A 135 3.28 -0.56 16.03
C ILE A 135 3.69 -0.71 17.50
N ARG A 136 4.05 0.41 18.12
CA ARG A 136 4.23 0.50 19.57
C ARG A 136 2.88 0.75 20.23
N LEU A 137 2.38 -0.25 20.95
CA LEU A 137 1.09 -0.14 21.62
C LEU A 137 1.20 0.63 22.94
N PRO A 138 0.18 1.41 23.31
CA PRO A 138 0.11 2.11 24.59
C PRO A 138 -0.12 1.12 25.74
N ALA A 139 0.33 1.50 26.94
CA ALA A 139 0.34 0.62 28.11
C ALA A 139 -1.04 0.10 28.57
N PHE A 140 -2.14 0.79 28.24
CA PHE A 140 -3.47 0.30 28.63
C PHE A 140 -3.89 -0.95 27.85
N ILE A 141 -3.27 -1.23 26.70
CA ILE A 141 -3.53 -2.45 25.91
C ILE A 141 -3.00 -3.69 26.64
N ASP A 142 -2.06 -3.53 27.56
CA ASP A 142 -1.52 -4.62 28.40
C ASP A 142 -2.61 -5.29 29.27
N LEU A 143 -3.78 -4.65 29.41
CA LEU A 143 -4.95 -5.22 30.11
C LEU A 143 -5.72 -6.26 29.27
N LEU A 144 -5.43 -6.37 27.98
CA LEU A 144 -6.07 -7.29 27.06
C LEU A 144 -5.20 -8.54 26.83
N PRO A 145 -5.80 -9.73 26.57
CA PRO A 145 -5.03 -10.91 26.21
C PRO A 145 -4.23 -10.69 24.91
N ASP A 146 -2.94 -11.05 24.92
CA ASP A 146 -2.03 -10.88 23.79
C ASP A 146 -2.58 -11.43 22.46
N GLY A 147 -3.18 -12.63 22.48
CA GLY A 147 -3.77 -13.23 21.29
C GLY A 147 -4.95 -12.43 20.72
N LEU A 148 -5.72 -11.75 21.57
CA LEU A 148 -6.82 -10.89 21.14
C LEU A 148 -6.29 -9.62 20.48
N VAL A 149 -5.26 -9.01 21.07
CA VAL A 149 -4.61 -7.81 20.52
C VAL A 149 -3.97 -8.09 19.16
N GLN A 150 -3.27 -9.22 19.03
CA GLN A 150 -2.65 -9.64 17.77
C GLN A 150 -3.71 -9.93 16.70
N SER A 151 -4.67 -10.81 16.98
CA SER A 151 -5.69 -11.20 15.99
C SER A 151 -6.58 -10.03 15.56
N SER A 152 -6.94 -9.14 16.49
CA SER A 152 -7.74 -7.95 16.17
C SER A 152 -6.95 -6.94 15.32
N GLY A 153 -5.65 -6.75 15.61
CA GLY A 153 -4.77 -5.91 14.81
C GLY A 153 -4.54 -6.48 13.41
N ASP A 154 -4.27 -7.78 13.30
CA ASP A 154 -4.13 -8.49 12.02
C ASP A 154 -5.40 -8.33 11.17
N HIS A 155 -6.57 -8.52 11.78
CA HIS A 155 -7.85 -8.39 11.07
C HIS A 155 -8.09 -6.94 10.60
N LEU A 156 -7.87 -5.96 11.48
CA LEU A 156 -8.03 -4.55 11.15
C LEU A 156 -7.13 -4.14 9.98
N LEU A 157 -5.84 -4.45 10.06
CA LEU A 157 -4.87 -4.13 9.02
C LEU A 157 -5.20 -4.82 7.70
N ARG A 158 -5.55 -6.11 7.73
CA ARG A 158 -5.99 -6.83 6.52
C ARG A 158 -7.21 -6.17 5.87
N GLN A 159 -8.19 -5.75 6.68
CA GLN A 159 -9.40 -5.09 6.15
C GLN A 159 -9.07 -3.75 5.49
N ILE A 160 -8.23 -2.93 6.14
CA ILE A 160 -7.81 -1.63 5.64
C ILE A 160 -7.08 -1.78 4.32
N VAL A 161 -6.06 -2.63 4.27
CA VAL A 161 -5.23 -2.81 3.10
C VAL A 161 -6.04 -3.41 1.96
N ARG A 162 -6.90 -4.39 2.25
CA ARG A 162 -7.84 -4.92 1.25
C ARG A 162 -8.73 -3.82 0.69
N GLN A 163 -9.25 -2.91 1.52
CA GLN A 163 -10.10 -1.82 1.05
C GLN A 163 -9.31 -0.82 0.20
N VAL A 164 -8.12 -0.44 0.65
CA VAL A 164 -7.24 0.51 -0.03
C VAL A 164 -6.74 -0.04 -1.36
N SER A 165 -6.17 -1.24 -1.38
CA SER A 165 -5.63 -1.87 -2.58
C SER A 165 -6.73 -2.08 -3.62
N ARG A 166 -7.89 -2.64 -3.25
CA ARG A 166 -9.03 -2.80 -4.18
C ARG A 166 -9.48 -1.49 -4.80
N ARG A 167 -9.50 -0.42 -3.99
CA ARG A 167 -9.88 0.91 -4.47
C ARG A 167 -8.83 1.47 -5.42
N LEU A 168 -7.55 1.35 -5.06
CA LEU A 168 -6.45 1.82 -5.91
C LEU A 168 -6.42 1.08 -7.23
N THR A 169 -6.49 -0.26 -7.22
CA THR A 169 -6.59 -1.10 -8.43
C THR A 169 -7.74 -0.65 -9.33
N TRP A 170 -8.93 -0.48 -8.75
CA TRP A 170 -10.08 0.00 -9.51
C TRP A 170 -9.88 1.41 -10.08
N LYS A 171 -9.32 2.33 -9.29
CA LYS A 171 -9.11 3.71 -9.73
C LYS A 171 -8.05 3.82 -10.83
N VAL A 172 -6.98 3.04 -10.75
CA VAL A 172 -5.96 2.98 -11.81
C VAL A 172 -6.56 2.39 -13.08
N GLN A 173 -7.39 1.34 -12.96
CA GLN A 173 -8.10 0.76 -14.11
C GLN A 173 -9.06 1.77 -14.74
N GLU A 174 -9.88 2.45 -13.94
CA GLU A 174 -10.84 3.46 -14.38
C GLU A 174 -10.15 4.66 -15.05
N ASP A 175 -9.10 5.20 -14.44
CA ASP A 175 -8.33 6.35 -14.96
C ASP A 175 -7.63 6.00 -16.28
N PHE A 176 -7.04 4.80 -16.39
CA PHE A 176 -6.44 4.31 -17.63
C PHE A 176 -7.46 4.26 -18.78
N HIS A 177 -8.59 3.55 -18.57
CA HIS A 177 -9.58 3.38 -19.63
C HIS A 177 -10.23 4.72 -20.01
N SER A 178 -10.46 5.61 -19.04
CA SER A 178 -10.95 6.95 -19.31
C SER A 178 -9.98 7.77 -20.16
N GLN A 179 -8.68 7.72 -19.88
CA GLN A 179 -7.66 8.45 -20.66
C GLN A 179 -7.47 7.87 -22.06
N ALA A 180 -7.60 6.55 -22.20
CA ALA A 180 -7.48 5.86 -23.49
C ALA A 180 -8.77 5.94 -24.33
N GLY A 181 -9.88 6.48 -23.79
CA GLY A 181 -11.18 6.49 -24.46
C GLY A 181 -11.80 5.09 -24.63
N LEU A 182 -11.46 4.17 -23.72
CA LEU A 182 -11.87 2.77 -23.74
C LEU A 182 -12.98 2.49 -22.73
N VAL A 183 -13.77 1.46 -22.97
CA VAL A 183 -14.76 0.98 -22.00
C VAL A 183 -14.04 0.21 -20.90
N CYS A 184 -14.11 0.72 -19.66
CA CYS A 184 -13.56 0.06 -18.49
C CYS A 184 -14.24 -1.31 -18.26
N PRO A 185 -13.48 -2.41 -18.05
CA PRO A 185 -14.05 -3.68 -17.61
C PRO A 185 -14.74 -3.51 -16.24
N PRO A 186 -15.70 -4.40 -15.90
CA PRO A 186 -16.34 -4.36 -14.60
C PRO A 186 -15.33 -4.67 -13.50
N GLN A 187 -15.52 -4.06 -12.33
CA GLN A 187 -14.72 -4.37 -11.16
C GLN A 187 -14.89 -5.85 -10.79
N LYS A 188 -13.82 -6.64 -10.95
CA LYS A 188 -13.79 -8.03 -10.51
C LYS A 188 -13.56 -8.06 -8.99
N THR A 189 -14.13 -9.06 -8.33
CA THR A 189 -13.84 -9.29 -6.92
C THR A 189 -12.43 -9.83 -6.81
N ALA A 190 -11.56 -9.06 -6.16
CA ALA A 190 -10.21 -9.47 -5.84
C ALA A 190 -10.20 -10.78 -5.04
N LEU A 191 -9.34 -11.72 -5.44
CA LEU A 191 -9.31 -13.09 -4.93
C LEU A 191 -8.60 -13.28 -3.57
N PHE A 192 -8.22 -12.19 -2.89
CA PHE A 192 -7.52 -12.26 -1.58
C PHE A 192 -8.26 -13.09 -0.53
#